data_AF-A0AAU5FID5-F1
#
_entry.id   AF-A0AAU5FID5-F1
#
_cell.length_a   1.000
_cell.length_b   1.000
_cell.length_c   1.000
_cell.angle_alpha   90.00
_cell.angle_beta   90.00
_cell.angle_gamma   90.00
#
_symmetry.space_group_name_H-M   'P 1'
#
loop_
_entity.id
_entity.type
_entity.pdbx_description
1 polymer ?
#
loop_
_entity_poly.entity_id
_entity_poly.type
_entity_poly.pdbx_seq_one_letter_code
_entity_poly.pdbx_strand_id
1 'polypeptide(L)'
;MPDPGAERPPPGDDHAFLGHPKGLLTLSGLEVWERFSFLGMQAILVLYFADTVAHGGMGLDAATAASVSAAYGTLVYLVSVAGGWLADRILGSYRAVLYGGVLIACGHYTMAVPAQAATWAGLGLISAGTGLLKPNVASMVGKLYRTDDERRDAGFALYYMGINIGAFLGPLITGWLGDHKGWHWGFSAAAVGMTFGLVQYVAGRRQLAGRRHAAEFALPPEGMRRAVRLLALGAVAAGLLAGALSLAGWLTMGRFVDALTVISVIAPAVYFTVMFRSPRVSAEERGRLRPYVVLFLASVVFNFILFQAYSTMMLLASTNARTEILGFHFPASWYASALGAFEVALAPVVAAVWSRMGPRQPHASNKIAFGVVLGGLSFLLMVVPTAGQGSDSYRMAAWWIVGSYLLLGLGDVLLETSGMSATTKLAPKAFASQTMSLWFLSLALANGIQAQTVKVYGKVSNAAYFGVNGAIAVAAGLAVIAAAPWLKRTMHPVH
;
A
#
# COMPACT_ATOMS: atom_id res chain seq x y z
N MET A 1 -33.05 -24.93 -8.23
CA MET A 1 -31.67 -24.99 -7.71
C MET A 1 -30.75 -25.31 -8.87
N PRO A 2 -29.66 -24.56 -9.14
CA PRO A 2 -28.75 -24.92 -10.22
C PRO A 2 -27.86 -26.10 -9.80
N ASP A 3 -27.66 -27.00 -10.75
CA ASP A 3 -26.97 -28.28 -10.70
C ASP A 3 -25.53 -28.21 -10.11
N PRO A 4 -25.18 -29.03 -9.10
CA PRO A 4 -23.82 -29.13 -8.56
C PRO A 4 -22.78 -29.73 -9.52
N GLY A 5 -23.20 -30.26 -10.68
CA GLY A 5 -22.35 -30.89 -11.70
C GLY A 5 -22.03 -30.03 -12.93
N ALA A 6 -22.57 -28.82 -13.07
CA ALA A 6 -22.26 -27.98 -14.23
C ALA A 6 -20.79 -27.54 -14.22
N GLU A 7 -19.98 -28.11 -15.12
CA GLU A 7 -18.63 -27.63 -15.43
C GLU A 7 -18.71 -26.14 -15.72
N ARG A 8 -17.90 -25.35 -15.00
CA ARG A 8 -17.84 -23.91 -15.22
C ARG A 8 -17.43 -23.68 -16.67
N PRO A 9 -18.01 -22.69 -17.37
CA PRO A 9 -17.46 -22.26 -18.65
C PRO A 9 -15.96 -21.97 -18.47
N PRO A 10 -15.10 -22.39 -19.42
CA PRO A 10 -13.68 -22.10 -19.36
C PRO A 10 -13.46 -20.58 -19.23
N PRO A 11 -12.32 -20.12 -18.68
CA PRO A 11 -12.03 -18.70 -18.40
C PRO A 11 -12.32 -17.69 -19.53
N GLY A 12 -12.47 -18.16 -20.77
CA GLY A 12 -12.87 -17.36 -21.94
C GLY A 12 -14.35 -16.98 -22.01
N ASP A 13 -15.29 -17.80 -21.54
CA ASP A 13 -16.72 -17.63 -21.86
C ASP A 13 -17.56 -16.99 -20.72
N ASP A 14 -16.96 -16.69 -19.57
CA ASP A 14 -17.65 -16.03 -18.45
C ASP A 14 -17.65 -14.49 -18.63
N HIS A 15 -18.83 -13.93 -18.89
CA HIS A 15 -19.07 -12.49 -19.07
C HIS A 15 -20.04 -11.91 -18.03
N ALA A 16 -20.28 -12.62 -16.92
CA ALA A 16 -21.38 -12.34 -16.00
C ALA A 16 -21.28 -11.03 -15.20
N PHE A 17 -20.13 -10.33 -15.21
CA PHE A 17 -19.95 -9.04 -14.54
C PHE A 17 -19.32 -8.01 -15.47
N LEU A 18 -20.13 -7.08 -16.01
CA LEU A 18 -19.67 -6.03 -16.93
C LEU A 18 -18.84 -6.56 -18.13
N GLY A 19 -19.14 -7.76 -18.62
CA GLY A 19 -18.38 -8.41 -19.69
C GLY A 19 -17.16 -9.23 -19.23
N HIS A 20 -16.91 -9.28 -17.92
CA HIS A 20 -15.81 -10.01 -17.28
C HIS A 20 -16.29 -11.23 -16.48
N PRO A 21 -15.37 -12.16 -16.12
CA PRO A 21 -15.70 -13.31 -15.30
C PRO A 21 -16.31 -12.92 -13.96
N LYS A 22 -17.31 -13.67 -13.50
CA LYS A 22 -18.03 -13.39 -12.25
C LYS A 22 -17.13 -13.38 -11.01
N GLY A 23 -16.01 -14.10 -11.06
CA GLY A 23 -14.97 -14.06 -10.05
C GLY A 23 -14.42 -12.65 -9.80
N LEU A 24 -14.41 -11.77 -10.83
CA LEU A 24 -13.93 -10.41 -10.71
C LEU A 24 -14.81 -9.58 -9.76
N LEU A 25 -16.13 -9.75 -9.79
CA LEU A 25 -17.05 -9.10 -8.86
C LEU A 25 -16.73 -9.47 -7.40
N THR A 26 -16.45 -10.76 -7.18
CA THR A 26 -16.11 -11.26 -5.83
C THR A 26 -14.80 -10.67 -5.33
N LEU A 27 -13.75 -10.67 -6.17
CA LEU A 27 -12.42 -10.17 -5.79
C LEU A 27 -12.39 -8.65 -5.67
N SER A 28 -13.00 -7.93 -6.61
CA SER A 28 -13.04 -6.46 -6.57
C SER A 28 -13.88 -5.96 -5.41
N GLY A 29 -15.01 -6.61 -5.09
CA GLY A 29 -15.79 -6.23 -3.93
C GLY A 29 -15.11 -6.54 -2.60
N LEU A 30 -14.40 -7.68 -2.48
CA LEU A 30 -13.52 -7.91 -1.32
C LEU A 30 -12.48 -6.79 -1.20
N GLU A 31 -11.87 -6.37 -2.31
CA GLU A 31 -10.87 -5.31 -2.32
C GLU A 31 -11.44 -3.96 -1.90
N VAL A 32 -12.65 -3.59 -2.34
CA VAL A 32 -13.34 -2.37 -1.87
C VAL A 32 -13.44 -2.38 -0.35
N TRP A 33 -13.89 -3.48 0.24
CA TRP A 33 -14.10 -3.59 1.69
C TRP A 33 -12.80 -3.64 2.49
N GLU A 34 -11.79 -4.34 1.98
CA GLU A 34 -10.49 -4.40 2.63
C GLU A 34 -9.80 -3.04 2.56
N ARG A 35 -9.84 -2.34 1.42
CA ARG A 35 -9.27 -0.99 1.26
C ARG A 35 -10.04 0.05 2.05
N PHE A 36 -11.37 -0.05 2.10
CA PHE A 36 -12.22 0.72 3.02
C PHE A 36 -11.74 0.57 4.47
N SER A 37 -11.54 -0.67 4.92
CA SER A 37 -11.12 -0.94 6.30
C SER A 37 -9.72 -0.39 6.59
N PHE A 38 -8.76 -0.69 5.71
CA PHE A 38 -7.35 -0.34 5.89
C PHE A 38 -7.13 1.17 5.79
N LEU A 39 -7.60 1.81 4.71
CA LEU A 39 -7.38 3.24 4.47
C LEU A 39 -8.27 4.10 5.37
N GLY A 40 -9.46 3.62 5.72
CA GLY A 40 -10.30 4.25 6.73
C GLY A 40 -9.65 4.24 8.12
N MET A 41 -9.10 3.10 8.54
CA MET A 41 -8.32 3.02 9.79
C MET A 41 -7.06 3.89 9.71
N GLN A 42 -6.32 3.81 8.61
CA GLN A 42 -5.06 4.56 8.42
C GLN A 42 -5.26 6.07 8.46
N ALA A 43 -6.38 6.59 7.91
CA ALA A 43 -6.68 8.02 7.92
C ALA A 43 -6.94 8.61 9.32
N ILE A 44 -7.36 7.79 10.28
CA ILE A 44 -7.56 8.20 11.68
C ILE A 44 -6.45 7.73 12.62
N LEU A 45 -5.58 6.81 12.18
CA LEU A 45 -4.58 6.18 13.03
C LEU A 45 -3.58 7.16 13.63
N VAL A 46 -2.99 8.04 12.80
CA VAL A 46 -2.02 9.02 13.28
C VAL A 46 -2.67 10.07 14.19
N LEU A 47 -3.94 10.40 13.93
CA LEU A 47 -4.73 11.31 14.76
C LEU A 47 -5.01 10.69 16.13
N TYR A 48 -5.46 9.43 16.16
CA TYR A 48 -5.65 8.66 17.39
C TYR A 48 -4.36 8.52 18.21
N PHE A 49 -3.22 8.30 17.54
CA PHE A 49 -1.92 8.25 18.21
C PHE A 49 -1.53 9.58 18.86
N ALA A 50 -1.75 10.69 18.16
CA ALA A 50 -1.38 12.02 18.61
C ALA A 50 -2.37 12.63 19.61
N ASP A 51 -3.64 12.23 19.57
CA ASP A 51 -4.68 12.78 20.44
C ASP A 51 -4.47 12.36 21.90
N THR A 52 -4.93 13.19 22.82
CA THR A 52 -4.69 13.01 24.26
C THR A 52 -5.47 11.82 24.83
N VAL A 53 -4.96 11.22 25.90
CA VAL A 53 -5.67 10.15 26.63
C VAL A 53 -7.03 10.61 27.14
N ALA A 54 -7.18 11.90 27.48
CA ALA A 54 -8.45 12.48 27.91
C ALA A 54 -9.52 12.47 26.81
N HIS A 55 -9.12 12.60 25.54
CA HIS A 55 -10.00 12.48 24.37
C HIS A 55 -10.04 11.06 23.79
N GLY A 56 -9.46 10.08 24.50
CA GLY A 56 -9.44 8.68 24.09
C GLY A 56 -8.34 8.34 23.07
N GLY A 57 -7.36 9.21 22.85
CA GLY A 57 -6.16 8.92 22.07
C GLY A 57 -5.02 8.28 22.87
N MET A 58 -3.85 8.09 22.25
CA MET A 58 -2.68 7.48 22.90
C MET A 58 -1.75 8.48 23.60
N GLY A 59 -1.90 9.78 23.33
CA GLY A 59 -1.08 10.84 23.93
C GLY A 59 0.39 10.82 23.48
N LEU A 60 0.69 10.30 22.29
CA LEU A 60 2.03 10.37 21.72
C LEU A 60 2.29 11.78 21.17
N ASP A 61 3.53 12.25 21.22
CA ASP A 61 3.89 13.47 20.50
C ASP A 61 3.73 13.27 18.98
N ALA A 62 3.47 14.35 18.24
CA ALA A 62 3.16 14.31 16.81
C ALA A 62 4.24 13.59 15.97
N ALA A 63 5.52 13.77 16.31
CA ALA A 63 6.63 13.16 15.59
C ALA A 63 6.70 11.64 15.86
N THR A 64 6.50 11.22 17.12
CA THR A 64 6.41 9.80 17.48
C THR A 64 5.18 9.14 16.87
N ALA A 65 4.01 9.79 16.92
CA ALA A 65 2.78 9.30 16.29
C ALA A 65 2.99 9.03 14.79
N ALA A 66 3.51 10.02 14.05
CA ALA A 66 3.84 9.86 12.63
C ALA A 66 4.90 8.78 12.37
N SER A 67 5.93 8.70 13.21
CA SER A 67 7.02 7.71 13.08
C SER A 67 6.50 6.28 13.26
N VAL A 68 5.65 6.05 14.27
CA VAL A 68 5.08 4.73 14.54
C VAL A 68 4.05 4.34 13.47
N SER A 69 3.23 5.28 12.98
CA SER A 69 2.33 5.03 11.84
C SER A 69 3.10 4.62 10.57
N ALA A 70 4.23 5.28 10.27
CA ALA A 70 5.09 4.91 9.15
C ALA A 70 5.80 3.55 9.37
N ALA A 71 6.26 3.28 10.59
CA ALA A 71 6.85 1.98 10.94
C ALA A 71 5.85 0.83 10.77
N TYR A 72 4.57 1.06 11.11
CA TYR A 72 3.49 0.12 10.83
C TYR A 72 3.34 -0.15 9.33
N GLY A 73 3.35 0.89 8.48
CA GLY A 73 3.35 0.72 7.02
C GLY A 73 4.53 -0.13 6.52
N THR A 74 5.73 0.10 7.07
CA THR A 74 6.94 -0.69 6.77
C THR A 74 6.72 -2.18 7.07
N LEU A 75 6.18 -2.49 8.26
CA LEU A 75 5.91 -3.86 8.69
C LEU A 75 4.91 -4.56 7.78
N VAL A 76 3.79 -3.89 7.44
CA VAL A 76 2.75 -4.44 6.55
C VAL A 76 3.36 -4.92 5.22
N TYR A 77 4.16 -4.06 4.57
CA TYR A 77 4.76 -4.37 3.27
C TYR A 77 5.87 -5.44 3.35
N LEU A 78 6.67 -5.46 4.44
CA LEU A 78 7.66 -6.52 4.66
C LEU A 78 6.99 -7.89 4.82
N VAL A 79 5.92 -7.96 5.61
CA VAL A 79 5.20 -9.22 5.88
C VAL A 79 4.44 -9.71 4.64
N SER A 80 4.02 -8.82 3.72
CA SER A 80 3.44 -9.21 2.42
C SER A 80 4.35 -10.12 1.58
N VAL A 81 5.66 -9.93 1.63
CA VAL A 81 6.60 -10.81 0.93
C VAL A 81 6.52 -12.24 1.46
N ALA A 82 6.47 -12.40 2.79
CA ALA A 82 6.35 -13.69 3.44
C ALA A 82 4.98 -14.35 3.20
N GLY A 83 3.90 -13.56 3.21
CA GLY A 83 2.55 -14.06 2.97
C GLY A 83 2.31 -14.54 1.54
N GLY A 84 2.95 -13.92 0.53
CA GLY A 84 2.98 -14.44 -0.84
C GLY A 84 3.65 -15.82 -0.92
N TRP A 85 4.84 -15.95 -0.32
CA TRP A 85 5.55 -17.25 -0.28
C TRP A 85 4.73 -18.34 0.42
N LEU A 86 4.07 -18.00 1.52
CA LEU A 86 3.27 -18.95 2.30
C LEU A 86 2.08 -19.48 1.49
N ALA A 87 1.46 -18.64 0.67
CA ALA A 87 0.40 -19.04 -0.24
C ALA A 87 0.91 -19.92 -1.39
N ASP A 88 2.04 -19.57 -1.99
CA ASP A 88 2.61 -20.31 -3.13
C ASP A 88 3.09 -21.72 -2.74
N ARG A 89 3.52 -21.91 -1.49
CA ARG A 89 4.17 -23.14 -1.02
C ARG A 89 3.34 -24.01 -0.09
N ILE A 90 2.40 -23.43 0.67
CA ILE A 90 1.71 -24.12 1.76
C ILE A 90 0.19 -23.98 1.66
N LEU A 91 -0.34 -22.75 1.67
CA LEU A 91 -1.78 -22.52 1.88
C LEU A 91 -2.61 -22.57 0.59
N GLY A 92 -2.05 -22.10 -0.53
CA GLY A 92 -2.81 -21.71 -1.72
C GLY A 92 -3.47 -20.33 -1.56
N SER A 93 -3.58 -19.59 -2.67
CA SER A 93 -4.05 -18.18 -2.66
C SER A 93 -5.44 -18.02 -2.05
N TYR A 94 -6.38 -18.95 -2.30
CA TYR A 94 -7.74 -18.85 -1.74
C TYR A 94 -7.75 -18.84 -0.20
N ARG A 95 -6.99 -19.75 0.42
CA ARG A 95 -6.92 -19.87 1.89
C ARG A 95 -6.10 -18.75 2.49
N ALA A 96 -5.03 -18.31 1.83
CA ALA A 96 -4.24 -17.17 2.27
C ALA A 96 -5.10 -15.89 2.33
N VAL A 97 -5.91 -15.63 1.31
CA VAL A 97 -6.87 -14.50 1.31
C VAL A 97 -7.91 -14.66 2.41
N LEU A 98 -8.49 -15.85 2.59
CA LEU A 98 -9.51 -16.08 3.62
C LEU A 98 -8.95 -15.88 5.04
N TYR A 99 -7.85 -16.54 5.38
CA TYR A 99 -7.23 -16.42 6.70
C TYR A 99 -6.65 -15.03 6.92
N GLY A 100 -6.07 -14.43 5.88
CA GLY A 100 -5.59 -13.06 5.92
C GLY A 100 -6.72 -12.09 6.25
N GLY A 101 -7.86 -12.19 5.55
CA GLY A 101 -9.01 -11.34 5.82
C GLY A 101 -9.60 -11.55 7.22
N VAL A 102 -9.67 -12.79 7.71
CA VAL A 102 -10.10 -13.08 9.10
C VAL A 102 -9.19 -12.40 10.11
N LEU A 103 -7.86 -12.47 9.93
CA LEU A 103 -6.92 -11.78 10.80
C LEU A 103 -7.08 -10.25 10.75
N ILE A 104 -7.33 -9.67 9.57
CA ILE A 104 -7.61 -8.23 9.43
C ILE A 104 -8.89 -7.85 10.20
N ALA A 105 -9.97 -8.62 10.06
CA ALA A 105 -11.21 -8.37 10.76
C ALA A 105 -11.03 -8.47 12.29
N CYS A 106 -10.39 -9.54 12.77
CA CYS A 106 -10.05 -9.70 14.19
C CYS A 106 -9.18 -8.54 14.70
N GLY A 107 -8.21 -8.08 13.91
CA GLY A 107 -7.36 -6.96 14.28
C GLY A 107 -8.13 -5.65 14.45
N HIS A 108 -9.05 -5.33 13.53
CA HIS A 108 -9.91 -4.15 13.68
C HIS A 108 -10.89 -4.27 14.86
N TYR A 109 -11.48 -5.44 15.09
CA TYR A 109 -12.30 -5.69 16.29
C TYR A 109 -11.48 -5.56 17.58
N THR A 110 -10.21 -5.95 17.56
CA THR A 110 -9.31 -5.77 18.70
C THR A 110 -9.05 -4.27 18.94
N MET A 111 -8.82 -3.48 17.88
CA MET A 111 -8.67 -2.01 18.00
C MET A 111 -9.95 -1.29 18.43
N ALA A 112 -11.13 -1.87 18.22
CA ALA A 112 -12.39 -1.34 18.72
C ALA A 112 -12.50 -1.41 20.26
N VAL A 113 -11.66 -2.21 20.92
CA VAL A 113 -11.58 -2.23 22.39
C VAL A 113 -10.75 -1.04 22.87
N PRO A 114 -11.26 -0.20 23.79
CA PRO A 114 -10.56 0.99 24.29
C PRO A 114 -9.43 0.67 25.26
N ALA A 115 -8.40 -0.02 24.76
CA ALA A 115 -7.20 -0.39 25.50
C ALA A 115 -5.95 -0.27 24.60
N GLN A 116 -4.87 0.33 25.11
CA GLN A 116 -3.63 0.50 24.36
C GLN A 116 -3.05 -0.84 23.89
N ALA A 117 -3.04 -1.86 24.78
CA ALA A 117 -2.59 -3.21 24.44
C ALA A 117 -3.40 -3.82 23.28
N ALA A 118 -4.72 -3.57 23.26
CA ALA A 118 -5.60 -4.03 22.20
C ALA A 118 -5.29 -3.34 20.86
N THR A 119 -4.88 -2.07 20.88
CA THR A 119 -4.41 -1.40 19.65
C THR A 119 -3.19 -2.10 19.07
N TRP A 120 -2.14 -2.33 19.87
CA TRP A 120 -0.90 -2.94 19.38
C TRP A 120 -1.12 -4.37 18.89
N ALA A 121 -1.91 -5.15 19.63
CA ALA A 121 -2.33 -6.49 19.20
C ALA A 121 -3.12 -6.44 17.88
N GLY A 122 -4.05 -5.48 17.76
CA GLY A 122 -4.85 -5.25 16.57
C GLY A 122 -4.00 -4.90 15.34
N LEU A 123 -3.06 -3.97 15.46
CA LEU A 123 -2.12 -3.63 14.39
C LEU A 123 -1.24 -4.82 13.97
N GLY A 124 -0.80 -5.64 14.93
CA GLY A 124 -0.08 -6.88 14.64
C GLY A 124 -0.92 -7.87 13.81
N LEU A 125 -2.18 -8.08 14.20
CA LEU A 125 -3.13 -8.93 13.47
C LEU A 125 -3.44 -8.40 12.07
N ILE A 126 -3.68 -7.09 11.93
CA ILE A 126 -3.91 -6.45 10.62
C ILE A 126 -2.66 -6.59 9.74
N SER A 127 -1.45 -6.43 10.30
CA SER A 127 -0.20 -6.59 9.54
C SER A 127 -0.04 -8.01 9.01
N ALA A 128 -0.22 -9.02 9.87
CA ALA A 128 -0.15 -10.42 9.47
C ALA A 128 -1.24 -10.78 8.43
N GLY A 129 -2.46 -10.29 8.65
CA GLY A 129 -3.58 -10.54 7.77
C GLY A 129 -3.43 -9.89 6.39
N THR A 130 -3.02 -8.62 6.35
CA THR A 130 -2.73 -7.89 5.11
C THR A 130 -1.57 -8.53 4.34
N GLY A 131 -0.56 -9.01 5.08
CA GLY A 131 0.55 -9.74 4.50
C GLY A 131 0.13 -11.00 3.74
N LEU A 132 -0.88 -11.72 4.25
CA LEU A 132 -1.47 -12.89 3.58
C LEU A 132 -2.46 -12.52 2.49
N LEU A 133 -3.30 -11.50 2.68
CA LEU A 133 -4.37 -11.18 1.74
C LEU A 133 -3.84 -10.48 0.48
N LYS A 134 -3.10 -9.38 0.65
CA LYS A 134 -2.76 -8.41 -0.41
C LYS A 134 -2.02 -9.01 -1.62
N PRO A 135 -0.90 -9.75 -1.47
CA PRO A 135 -0.23 -10.34 -2.64
C PRO A 135 -1.08 -11.43 -3.33
N ASN A 136 -1.97 -12.08 -2.58
CA ASN A 136 -2.69 -13.25 -3.04
C ASN A 136 -4.00 -12.92 -3.75
N VAL A 137 -4.70 -11.88 -3.33
CA VAL A 137 -5.92 -11.42 -4.01
C VAL A 137 -5.59 -10.90 -5.42
N ALA A 138 -4.50 -10.14 -5.58
CA ALA A 138 -4.04 -9.66 -6.89
C ALA A 138 -3.66 -10.82 -7.84
N SER A 139 -2.98 -11.85 -7.31
CA SER A 139 -2.68 -13.07 -8.06
C SER A 139 -3.97 -13.80 -8.50
N MET A 140 -4.98 -13.86 -7.66
CA MET A 140 -6.27 -14.48 -8.00
C MET A 140 -7.02 -13.73 -9.11
N VAL A 141 -6.91 -12.40 -9.19
CA VAL A 141 -7.48 -11.62 -10.31
C VAL A 141 -6.79 -11.99 -11.61
N GLY A 142 -5.45 -12.07 -11.62
CA GLY A 142 -4.69 -12.48 -12.79
C GLY A 142 -5.06 -13.87 -13.30
N LYS A 143 -5.42 -14.80 -12.39
CA LYS A 143 -5.83 -16.18 -12.71
C LYS A 143 -7.25 -16.29 -13.28
N LEU A 144 -8.04 -15.21 -13.31
CA LEU A 144 -9.36 -15.20 -13.95
C LEU A 144 -9.27 -15.14 -15.47
N TYR A 145 -8.16 -14.65 -16.01
CA TYR A 145 -7.96 -14.42 -17.43
C TYR A 145 -6.87 -15.34 -17.98
N ARG A 146 -7.00 -15.74 -19.24
CA ARG A 146 -5.88 -16.34 -19.96
C ARG A 146 -4.85 -15.26 -20.30
N THR A 147 -3.62 -15.68 -20.58
CA THR A 147 -2.54 -14.75 -20.92
C THR A 147 -2.82 -13.95 -22.20
N ASP A 148 -3.57 -14.54 -23.13
CA ASP A 148 -3.99 -14.00 -24.43
C ASP A 148 -5.37 -13.28 -24.40
N ASP A 149 -6.03 -13.18 -23.24
CA ASP A 149 -7.35 -12.56 -23.12
C ASP A 149 -7.25 -11.02 -23.09
N GLU A 150 -7.76 -10.36 -24.13
CA GLU A 150 -7.78 -8.89 -24.26
C GLU A 150 -8.56 -8.19 -23.14
N ARG A 151 -9.48 -8.89 -22.46
CA ARG A 151 -10.24 -8.33 -21.33
C ARG A 151 -9.41 -8.22 -20.05
N ARG A 152 -8.23 -8.84 -20.00
CA ARG A 152 -7.39 -8.88 -18.80
C ARG A 152 -7.06 -7.48 -18.28
N ASP A 153 -6.64 -6.58 -19.16
CA ASP A 153 -6.25 -5.21 -18.78
C ASP A 153 -7.44 -4.40 -18.26
N ALA A 154 -8.60 -4.50 -18.93
CA ALA A 154 -9.85 -3.89 -18.46
C ALA A 154 -10.32 -4.49 -17.12
N GLY A 155 -10.08 -5.79 -16.89
CA GLY A 155 -10.36 -6.46 -15.63
C GLY A 155 -9.52 -5.94 -14.47
N PHE A 156 -8.22 -5.71 -14.70
CA PHE A 156 -7.34 -5.06 -13.71
C PHE A 156 -7.74 -3.61 -13.45
N ALA A 157 -8.22 -2.88 -14.46
CA ALA A 157 -8.73 -1.52 -14.28
C ALA A 157 -9.98 -1.49 -13.37
N LEU A 158 -10.93 -2.41 -13.54
CA LEU A 158 -12.09 -2.55 -12.65
C LEU A 158 -11.70 -2.92 -11.22
N TYR A 159 -10.71 -3.81 -11.07
CA TYR A 159 -10.16 -4.15 -9.75
C TYR A 159 -9.51 -2.94 -9.07
N TYR A 160 -8.70 -2.17 -9.80
CA TYR A 160 -8.07 -0.94 -9.29
C TYR A 160 -9.10 0.14 -8.95
N MET A 161 -10.18 0.27 -9.73
CA MET A 161 -11.29 1.15 -9.37
C MET A 161 -11.92 0.76 -8.01
N GLY A 162 -11.98 -0.54 -7.71
CA GLY A 162 -12.41 -1.02 -6.39
C GLY A 162 -11.53 -0.52 -5.24
N ILE A 163 -10.20 -0.49 -5.45
CA ILE A 163 -9.24 0.05 -4.48
C ILE A 163 -9.56 1.51 -4.15
N ASN A 164 -9.73 2.32 -5.19
CA ASN A 164 -9.92 3.76 -5.03
C ASN A 164 -11.30 4.10 -4.46
N ILE A 165 -12.34 3.30 -4.74
CA ILE A 165 -13.64 3.42 -4.07
C ILE A 165 -13.51 3.17 -2.56
N GLY A 166 -12.76 2.14 -2.16
CA GLY A 166 -12.46 1.88 -0.75
C GLY A 166 -11.68 3.02 -0.11
N ALA A 167 -10.67 3.54 -0.81
CA ALA A 167 -9.86 4.69 -0.38
C ALA A 167 -10.68 5.97 -0.17
N PHE A 168 -11.69 6.20 -1.01
CA PHE A 168 -12.61 7.33 -0.87
C PHE A 168 -13.57 7.13 0.30
N LEU A 169 -14.28 6.00 0.36
CA LEU A 169 -15.36 5.77 1.33
C LEU A 169 -14.84 5.50 2.75
N GLY A 170 -13.68 4.86 2.90
CA GLY A 170 -13.09 4.49 4.19
C GLY A 170 -12.97 5.69 5.13
N PRO A 171 -12.15 6.70 4.80
CA PRO A 171 -11.93 7.85 5.66
C PRO A 171 -13.17 8.72 5.88
N LEU A 172 -14.16 8.69 4.96
CA LEU A 172 -15.43 9.39 5.16
C LEU A 172 -16.17 8.82 6.37
N ILE A 173 -16.34 7.49 6.40
CA ILE A 173 -17.13 6.81 7.42
C ILE A 173 -16.34 6.65 8.72
N THR A 174 -15.12 6.12 8.66
CA THR A 174 -14.30 5.90 9.87
C THR A 174 -13.92 7.22 10.52
N GLY A 175 -13.64 8.25 9.70
CA GLY A 175 -13.34 9.60 10.13
C GLY A 175 -14.50 10.28 10.82
N TRP A 176 -15.68 10.23 10.22
CA TRP A 176 -16.89 10.80 10.81
C TRP A 176 -17.23 10.15 12.15
N LEU A 177 -17.17 8.81 12.23
CA LEU A 177 -17.38 8.10 13.49
C LEU A 177 -16.28 8.38 14.52
N GLY A 178 -15.02 8.44 14.10
CA GLY A 178 -13.88 8.77 14.97
C GLY A 178 -14.05 10.13 15.64
N ASP A 179 -14.42 11.13 14.85
CA ASP A 179 -14.60 12.52 15.30
C ASP A 179 -15.87 12.71 16.15
N HIS A 180 -16.99 12.09 15.79
CA HIS A 180 -18.30 12.35 16.45
C HIS A 180 -18.62 11.39 17.60
N LYS A 181 -18.05 10.17 17.60
CA LYS A 181 -18.35 9.12 18.58
C LYS A 181 -17.11 8.61 19.32
N GLY A 182 -15.91 8.90 18.80
CA GLY A 182 -14.62 8.48 19.35
C GLY A 182 -13.91 7.46 18.46
N TRP A 183 -12.58 7.42 18.57
CA TRP A 183 -11.68 6.65 17.70
C TRP A 183 -12.06 5.17 17.53
N HIS A 184 -12.48 4.52 18.62
CA HIS A 184 -12.86 3.10 18.61
C HIS A 184 -14.12 2.80 17.78
N TRP A 185 -15.02 3.76 17.59
CA TRP A 185 -16.14 3.63 16.65
C TRP A 185 -15.67 3.69 15.20
N GLY A 186 -14.67 4.53 14.91
CA GLY A 186 -13.98 4.53 13.62
C GLY A 186 -13.34 3.17 13.31
N PHE A 187 -12.62 2.58 14.27
CA PHE A 187 -12.04 1.24 14.13
C PHE A 187 -13.11 0.14 14.01
N SER A 188 -14.25 0.29 14.70
CA SER A 188 -15.40 -0.63 14.59
C SER A 188 -16.00 -0.61 13.18
N ALA A 189 -16.13 0.56 12.56
CA ALA A 189 -16.62 0.65 11.18
C ALA A 189 -15.69 -0.04 10.18
N ALA A 190 -14.38 0.11 10.36
CA ALA A 190 -13.41 -0.64 9.58
C ALA A 190 -13.55 -2.17 9.78
N ALA A 191 -13.79 -2.64 11.01
CA ALA A 191 -14.03 -4.05 11.31
C ALA A 191 -15.28 -4.60 10.60
N VAL A 192 -16.38 -3.85 10.65
CA VAL A 192 -17.64 -4.20 9.97
C VAL A 192 -17.44 -4.24 8.45
N GLY A 193 -16.73 -3.26 7.89
CA GLY A 193 -16.39 -3.23 6.46
C GLY A 193 -15.62 -4.48 6.04
N MET A 194 -14.54 -4.82 6.73
CA MET A 194 -13.76 -6.04 6.44
C MET A 194 -14.60 -7.31 6.57
N THR A 195 -15.52 -7.35 7.54
CA THR A 195 -16.44 -8.49 7.73
C THR A 195 -17.40 -8.66 6.55
N PHE A 196 -17.93 -7.57 5.99
CA PHE A 196 -18.70 -7.63 4.74
C PHE A 196 -17.87 -8.15 3.57
N GLY A 197 -16.62 -7.70 3.44
CA GLY A 197 -15.68 -8.22 2.45
C GLY A 197 -15.48 -9.74 2.56
N LEU A 198 -15.30 -10.25 3.79
CA LEU A 198 -15.18 -11.69 4.05
C LEU A 198 -16.45 -12.46 3.71
N VAL A 199 -17.63 -11.96 4.12
CA VAL A 199 -18.92 -12.58 3.80
C VAL A 199 -19.11 -12.65 2.29
N GLN A 200 -18.83 -11.56 1.57
CA GLN A 200 -18.87 -11.52 0.11
C GLN A 200 -17.91 -12.51 -0.53
N TYR A 201 -16.65 -12.58 -0.06
CA TYR A 201 -15.65 -13.50 -0.56
C TYR A 201 -16.04 -14.97 -0.36
N VAL A 202 -16.55 -15.31 0.84
CA VAL A 202 -17.01 -16.66 1.17
C VAL A 202 -18.30 -17.02 0.43
N ALA A 203 -19.21 -16.07 0.19
CA ALA A 203 -20.41 -16.30 -0.62
C ALA A 203 -20.05 -16.52 -2.10
N GLY A 204 -19.13 -15.70 -2.64
CA GLY A 204 -18.63 -15.75 -4.01
C GLY A 204 -17.63 -16.88 -4.29
N ARG A 205 -17.23 -17.66 -3.28
CA ARG A 205 -16.19 -18.71 -3.38
C ARG A 205 -16.40 -19.74 -4.49
N ARG A 206 -17.64 -19.94 -4.95
CA ARG A 206 -17.97 -20.84 -6.06
C ARG A 206 -17.62 -20.26 -7.43
N GLN A 207 -17.18 -19.02 -7.53
CA GLN A 207 -16.84 -18.32 -8.78
C GLN A 207 -15.33 -18.06 -8.91
N LEU A 208 -14.56 -18.30 -7.84
CA LEU A 208 -13.13 -18.04 -7.80
C LEU A 208 -12.32 -19.13 -8.50
N ALA A 209 -11.36 -18.74 -9.33
CA ALA A 209 -10.34 -19.61 -9.88
C ALA A 209 -9.41 -20.14 -8.78
N GLY A 210 -8.87 -21.34 -8.93
CA GLY A 210 -7.85 -21.88 -8.01
C GLY A 210 -8.35 -22.35 -6.62
N ARG A 211 -9.64 -22.23 -6.28
CA ARG A 211 -10.17 -22.68 -4.96
C ARG A 211 -9.91 -24.16 -4.66
N ARG A 212 -9.95 -25.03 -5.68
CA ARG A 212 -9.76 -26.48 -5.55
C ARG A 212 -8.30 -26.92 -5.64
N HIS A 213 -7.41 -26.05 -6.12
CA HIS A 213 -5.99 -26.40 -6.27
C HIS A 213 -5.26 -26.16 -4.95
N ALA A 214 -4.34 -27.07 -4.62
CA ALA A 214 -3.35 -26.85 -3.59
C ALA A 214 -2.44 -25.67 -3.98
N ALA A 215 -1.51 -25.31 -3.10
CA ALA A 215 -0.51 -24.29 -3.39
C ALA A 215 0.17 -24.55 -4.76
N GLU A 216 0.33 -23.50 -5.57
CA GLU A 216 0.75 -23.60 -6.98
C GLU A 216 2.12 -24.30 -7.13
N PHE A 217 2.99 -24.11 -6.14
CA PHE A 217 4.28 -24.78 -6.02
C PHE A 217 4.38 -25.49 -4.66
N ALA A 218 3.34 -26.27 -4.32
CA ALA A 218 3.23 -26.97 -3.06
C ALA A 218 4.50 -27.76 -2.70
N LEU A 219 4.97 -27.58 -1.47
CA LEU A 219 6.08 -28.38 -0.95
C LEU A 219 5.62 -29.85 -0.78
N PRO A 220 6.51 -30.83 -1.00
CA PRO A 220 6.25 -32.21 -0.62
C PRO A 220 5.86 -32.29 0.87
N PRO A 221 5.04 -33.26 1.30
CA PRO A 221 4.54 -33.32 2.69
C PRO A 221 5.63 -33.22 3.77
N GLU A 222 6.79 -33.83 3.54
CA GLU A 222 7.94 -33.73 4.45
C GLU A 222 8.58 -32.34 4.47
N GLY A 223 8.76 -31.73 3.29
CA GLY A 223 9.25 -30.35 3.15
C GLY A 223 8.30 -29.35 3.79
N MET A 224 6.99 -29.55 3.66
CA MET A 224 5.96 -28.73 4.31
C MET A 224 6.01 -28.88 5.83
N ARG A 225 6.10 -30.11 6.37
CA ARG A 225 6.26 -30.33 7.83
C ARG A 225 7.52 -29.66 8.35
N ARG A 226 8.64 -29.76 7.63
CA ARG A 226 9.90 -29.09 7.99
C ARG A 226 9.74 -27.56 7.96
N ALA A 227 9.16 -27.00 6.91
CA ALA A 227 8.93 -25.57 6.79
C ALA A 227 8.02 -25.04 7.91
N VAL A 228 6.89 -25.69 8.18
CA VAL A 228 5.98 -25.31 9.27
C VAL A 228 6.67 -25.39 10.63
N ARG A 229 7.45 -26.46 10.89
CA ARG A 229 8.24 -26.57 12.13
C ARG A 229 9.26 -25.44 12.26
N LEU A 230 10.00 -25.12 11.21
CA LEU A 230 10.99 -24.04 11.22
C LEU A 230 10.33 -22.67 11.41
N LEU A 231 9.18 -22.43 10.78
CA LEU A 231 8.41 -21.20 10.97
C LEU A 231 7.87 -21.09 12.39
N ALA A 232 7.33 -22.17 12.95
CA ALA A 232 6.84 -22.20 14.33
C ALA A 232 7.98 -21.99 15.34
N LEU A 233 9.09 -22.70 15.18
CA LEU A 233 10.29 -22.53 16.01
C LEU A 233 10.87 -21.12 15.87
N GLY A 234 10.91 -20.57 14.65
CA GLY A 234 11.35 -19.21 14.39
C GLY A 234 10.46 -18.17 15.04
N ALA A 235 9.13 -18.34 14.99
CA ALA A 235 8.17 -17.46 15.65
C ALA A 235 8.29 -17.52 17.19
N VAL A 236 8.45 -18.72 17.76
CA VAL A 236 8.69 -18.90 19.19
C VAL A 236 10.02 -18.27 19.60
N ALA A 237 11.10 -18.52 18.86
CA ALA A 237 12.41 -17.93 19.13
C ALA A 237 12.38 -16.39 19.02
N ALA A 238 11.69 -15.84 18.03
CA ALA A 238 11.48 -14.40 17.89
C ALA A 238 10.68 -13.82 19.06
N GLY A 239 9.63 -14.52 19.51
CA GLY A 239 8.83 -14.12 20.67
C GLY A 239 9.63 -14.17 21.97
N LEU A 240 10.41 -15.22 22.20
CA LEU A 240 11.30 -15.34 23.36
C LEU A 240 12.39 -14.27 23.35
N LEU A 241 13.01 -14.02 22.19
CA LEU A 241 14.00 -12.97 22.02
C LEU A 241 13.37 -11.58 22.28
N ALA A 242 12.19 -11.31 21.71
CA ALA A 242 11.48 -10.06 21.97
C ALA A 242 11.13 -9.90 23.46
N GLY A 243 10.68 -10.97 24.12
CA GLY A 243 10.43 -10.98 25.56
C GLY A 243 11.69 -10.71 26.38
N ALA A 244 12.79 -11.39 26.07
CA ALA A 244 14.08 -11.18 26.73
C ALA A 244 14.62 -9.75 26.52
N LEU A 245 14.55 -9.23 25.29
CA LEU A 245 14.95 -7.86 24.98
C LEU A 245 14.03 -6.84 25.66
N SER A 246 12.74 -7.13 25.80
CA SER A 246 11.79 -6.28 26.53
C SER A 246 12.12 -6.23 28.02
N LEU A 247 12.35 -7.39 28.65
CA LEU A 247 12.73 -7.49 30.07
C LEU A 247 14.09 -6.84 30.35
N ALA A 248 15.03 -6.89 29.41
CA ALA A 248 16.31 -6.20 29.48
C ALA A 248 16.22 -4.67 29.24
N GLY A 249 15.02 -4.13 29.03
CA GLY A 249 14.80 -2.72 28.68
C GLY A 249 15.33 -2.34 27.30
N TRP A 250 15.66 -3.33 26.46
CA TRP A 250 16.24 -3.11 25.14
C TRP A 250 15.21 -2.91 24.04
N LEU A 251 14.03 -3.53 24.14
CA LEU A 251 12.96 -3.43 23.15
C LEU A 251 12.07 -2.21 23.43
N THR A 252 12.52 -1.03 22.99
CA THR A 252 11.72 0.20 23.03
C THR A 252 11.04 0.46 21.68
N MET A 253 10.00 1.29 21.67
CA MET A 253 9.31 1.69 20.43
C MET A 253 10.29 2.28 19.40
N GLY A 254 11.17 3.19 19.83
CA GLY A 254 12.17 3.79 18.94
C GLY A 254 13.11 2.77 18.32
N ARG A 255 13.66 1.84 19.13
CA ARG A 255 14.55 0.78 18.63
C ARG A 255 13.83 -0.21 17.72
N PHE A 256 12.55 -0.46 17.97
CA PHE A 256 11.72 -1.27 17.08
C PHE A 256 11.52 -0.60 15.71
N VAL A 257 11.21 0.70 15.69
CA VAL A 257 11.14 1.50 14.46
C VAL A 257 12.48 1.50 13.71
N ASP A 258 13.59 1.66 14.43
CA ASP A 258 14.93 1.67 13.84
C ASP A 258 15.27 0.29 13.25
N ALA A 259 14.92 -0.80 13.93
CA ALA A 259 15.11 -2.15 13.40
C ALA A 259 14.30 -2.38 12.11
N LEU A 260 13.02 -1.99 12.08
CA LEU A 260 12.20 -2.09 10.86
C LEU A 260 12.78 -1.26 9.71
N THR A 261 13.27 -0.06 10.00
CA THR A 261 13.95 0.80 9.02
C THR A 261 15.17 0.09 8.44
N VAL A 262 16.05 -0.45 9.29
CA VAL A 262 17.25 -1.17 8.86
C VAL A 262 16.88 -2.38 8.00
N ILE A 263 15.88 -3.17 8.41
CA ILE A 263 15.39 -4.32 7.62
C ILE A 263 14.86 -3.85 6.26
N SER A 264 14.12 -2.74 6.20
CA SER A 264 13.58 -2.20 4.95
C SER A 264 14.65 -1.73 3.96
N VAL A 265 15.85 -1.36 4.43
CA VAL A 265 17.01 -1.00 3.60
C VAL A 265 17.77 -2.26 3.17
N ILE A 266 18.01 -3.18 4.10
CA ILE A 266 18.80 -4.39 3.84
C ILE A 266 18.05 -5.34 2.88
N ALA A 267 16.75 -5.53 3.06
CA ALA A 267 15.99 -6.50 2.28
C ALA A 267 16.07 -6.25 0.75
N PRO A 268 15.74 -5.04 0.22
CA PRO A 268 15.94 -4.75 -1.20
C PRO A 268 17.40 -4.89 -1.65
N ALA A 269 18.37 -4.42 -0.85
CA ALA A 269 19.79 -4.51 -1.21
C ALA A 269 20.26 -5.96 -1.36
N VAL A 270 19.83 -6.84 -0.46
CA VAL A 270 20.08 -8.29 -0.55
C VAL A 270 19.39 -8.88 -1.77
N TYR A 271 18.12 -8.56 -2.03
CA TYR A 271 17.38 -9.07 -3.18
C TYR A 271 18.02 -8.68 -4.51
N PHE A 272 18.36 -7.40 -4.69
CA PHE A 272 19.10 -6.94 -5.87
C PHE A 272 20.45 -7.65 -5.99
N THR A 273 21.20 -7.77 -4.90
CA THR A 273 22.49 -8.47 -4.89
C THR A 273 22.35 -9.93 -5.33
N VAL A 274 21.36 -10.64 -4.81
CA VAL A 274 21.05 -12.02 -5.21
C VAL A 274 20.70 -12.10 -6.68
N MET A 275 19.85 -11.20 -7.19
CA MET A 275 19.48 -11.17 -8.61
C MET A 275 20.68 -10.86 -9.52
N PHE A 276 21.53 -9.89 -9.16
CA PHE A 276 22.73 -9.55 -9.92
C PHE A 276 23.77 -10.67 -9.92
N ARG A 277 23.92 -11.43 -8.82
CA ARG A 277 24.91 -12.51 -8.69
C ARG A 277 24.39 -13.88 -9.09
N SER A 278 23.08 -14.04 -9.29
CA SER A 278 22.49 -15.34 -9.58
C SER A 278 22.99 -15.88 -10.92
N PRO A 279 23.45 -17.15 -10.97
CA PRO A 279 23.80 -17.81 -12.21
C PRO A 279 22.56 -18.11 -13.08
N ARG A 280 21.35 -18.00 -12.52
CA ARG A 280 20.07 -18.20 -13.23
C ARG A 280 19.58 -16.96 -13.97
N VAL A 281 20.33 -15.86 -13.94
CA VAL A 281 20.01 -14.60 -14.62
C VAL A 281 21.02 -14.41 -15.75
N SER A 282 20.51 -14.32 -16.98
CA SER A 282 21.35 -14.13 -18.16
C SER A 282 22.05 -12.76 -18.15
N ALA A 283 23.10 -12.58 -18.96
CA ALA A 283 23.77 -11.29 -19.08
C ALA A 283 22.82 -10.18 -19.55
N GLU A 284 21.89 -10.52 -20.44
CA GLU A 284 20.87 -9.60 -20.95
C GLU A 284 19.86 -9.23 -19.86
N GLU A 285 19.31 -10.21 -19.13
CA GLU A 285 18.39 -9.97 -18.00
C GLU A 285 19.07 -9.13 -16.92
N ARG A 286 20.35 -9.38 -16.64
CA ARG A 286 21.16 -8.60 -15.69
C ARG A 286 21.34 -7.14 -16.16
N GLY A 287 21.43 -6.92 -17.47
CA GLY A 287 21.43 -5.59 -18.07
C GLY A 287 20.14 -4.81 -17.76
N ARG A 288 18.99 -5.49 -17.77
CA ARG A 288 17.66 -4.93 -17.47
C ARG A 288 17.41 -4.65 -15.98
N LEU A 289 18.19 -5.27 -15.08
CA LEU A 289 18.12 -4.98 -13.64
C LEU A 289 18.63 -3.59 -13.29
N ARG A 290 19.60 -3.05 -14.03
CA ARG A 290 20.15 -1.70 -13.78
C ARG A 290 19.10 -0.60 -13.95
N PRO A 291 18.36 -0.51 -15.07
CA PRO A 291 17.28 0.46 -15.19
C PRO A 291 16.17 0.19 -14.16
N TYR A 292 15.92 -1.07 -13.80
CA TYR A 292 14.93 -1.39 -12.77
C TYR A 292 15.30 -0.85 -11.38
N VAL A 293 16.58 -0.85 -10.98
CA VAL A 293 17.04 -0.18 -9.74
C VAL A 293 16.66 1.31 -9.74
N VAL A 294 16.82 2.00 -10.87
CA VAL A 294 16.45 3.43 -10.99
C VAL A 294 14.95 3.62 -10.82
N LEU A 295 14.13 2.76 -11.45
CA LEU A 295 12.67 2.82 -11.31
C LEU A 295 12.20 2.46 -9.89
N PHE A 296 12.87 1.49 -9.25
CA PHE A 296 12.62 1.14 -7.85
C PHE A 296 12.89 2.35 -6.93
N LEU A 297 14.02 3.04 -7.09
CA LEU A 297 14.34 4.24 -6.30
C LEU A 297 13.36 5.38 -6.58
N ALA A 298 12.93 5.56 -7.83
CA ALA A 298 11.89 6.52 -8.19
C ALA A 298 10.57 6.22 -7.46
N SER A 299 10.17 4.94 -7.40
CA SER A 299 9.02 4.50 -6.61
C SER A 299 9.19 4.80 -5.11
N VAL A 300 10.36 4.51 -4.53
CA VAL A 300 10.65 4.82 -3.12
C VAL A 300 10.46 6.30 -2.82
N VAL A 301 11.00 7.19 -3.65
CA VAL A 301 10.92 8.64 -3.45
C VAL A 301 9.50 9.15 -3.56
N PHE A 302 8.74 8.70 -4.57
CA PHE A 302 7.35 9.09 -4.70
C PHE A 302 6.50 8.59 -3.53
N ASN A 303 6.62 7.31 -3.18
CA ASN A 303 5.85 6.72 -2.11
C ASN A 303 6.20 7.30 -0.73
N PHE A 304 7.44 7.75 -0.53
CA PHE A 304 7.86 8.50 0.66
C PHE A 304 7.04 9.79 0.84
N ILE A 305 6.68 10.46 -0.26
CA ILE A 305 5.80 11.62 -0.25
C ILE A 305 4.33 11.17 -0.10
N LEU A 306 3.89 10.19 -0.89
CA LEU A 306 2.51 9.70 -0.89
C LEU A 306 2.05 9.27 0.51
N PHE A 307 2.84 8.45 1.20
CA PHE A 307 2.45 7.94 2.51
C PHE A 307 2.37 9.04 3.59
N GLN A 308 2.94 10.21 3.35
CA GLN A 308 2.80 11.34 4.28
C GLN A 308 1.42 11.99 4.21
N ALA A 309 0.60 11.71 3.19
CA ALA A 309 -0.83 12.05 3.16
C ALA A 309 -1.60 11.47 4.37
N TYR A 310 -1.11 10.38 4.95
CA TYR A 310 -1.70 9.70 6.11
C TYR A 310 -0.90 9.91 7.41
N SER A 311 0.14 10.76 7.40
CA SER A 311 0.93 11.07 8.60
C SER A 311 1.08 12.58 8.81
N THR A 312 2.18 13.19 8.36
CA THR A 312 2.48 14.61 8.60
C THR A 312 1.47 15.55 7.94
N MET A 313 1.01 15.25 6.73
CA MET A 313 -0.06 16.04 6.09
C MET A 313 -1.39 15.90 6.83
N MET A 314 -1.69 14.73 7.38
CA MET A 314 -2.90 14.50 8.16
C MET A 314 -2.85 15.27 9.50
N LEU A 315 -1.70 15.26 10.17
CA LEU A 315 -1.47 16.06 11.37
C LEU A 315 -1.55 17.56 11.08
N LEU A 316 -0.94 18.02 9.99
CA LEU A 316 -1.05 19.41 9.55
C LEU A 316 -2.50 19.78 9.22
N ALA A 317 -3.26 18.87 8.61
CA ALA A 317 -4.66 19.08 8.28
C ALA A 317 -5.53 19.26 9.53
N SER A 318 -5.27 18.47 10.58
CA SER A 318 -6.05 18.55 11.81
C SER A 318 -5.75 19.80 12.64
N THR A 319 -4.52 20.33 12.57
CA THR A 319 -4.11 21.49 13.37
C THR A 319 -4.22 22.82 12.62
N ASN A 320 -3.84 22.85 11.34
CA ASN A 320 -3.60 24.08 10.60
C ASN A 320 -4.43 24.23 9.32
N ALA A 321 -5.37 23.34 9.01
CA ALA A 321 -6.27 23.51 7.87
C ALA A 321 -7.70 23.80 8.31
N ARG A 322 -8.40 24.62 7.52
CA ARG A 322 -9.84 24.84 7.72
C ARG A 322 -10.60 23.55 7.37
N THR A 323 -11.37 23.05 8.33
CA THR A 323 -12.25 21.88 8.22
C THR A 323 -13.70 22.31 8.05
N GLU A 324 -13.92 23.40 7.34
CA GLU A 324 -15.23 24.00 7.11
C GLU A 324 -15.32 24.52 5.67
N ILE A 325 -16.40 24.14 4.98
CA ILE A 325 -16.73 24.66 3.65
C ILE A 325 -18.20 25.07 3.67
N LEU A 326 -18.49 26.34 3.35
CA LEU A 326 -19.86 26.87 3.28
C LEU A 326 -20.69 26.61 4.56
N GLY A 327 -20.07 26.64 5.75
CA GLY A 327 -20.73 26.35 7.03
C GLY A 327 -20.85 24.86 7.39
N PHE A 328 -20.40 23.96 6.51
CA PHE A 328 -20.35 22.52 6.79
C PHE A 328 -18.99 22.13 7.38
N HIS A 329 -19.00 21.69 8.63
CA HIS A 329 -17.81 21.15 9.30
C HIS A 329 -17.59 19.68 8.94
N PHE A 330 -16.33 19.31 8.68
CA PHE A 330 -15.95 17.95 8.36
C PHE A 330 -14.67 17.49 9.09
N PRO A 331 -14.51 16.20 9.40
CA PRO A 331 -13.28 15.70 10.03
C PRO A 331 -12.06 15.88 9.11
N ALA A 332 -10.89 16.18 9.68
CA ALA A 332 -9.64 16.31 8.90
C ALA A 332 -9.30 15.06 8.07
N SER A 333 -9.72 13.87 8.52
CA SER A 333 -9.52 12.62 7.78
C SER A 333 -10.19 12.62 6.39
N TRP A 334 -11.19 13.46 6.14
CA TRP A 334 -11.84 13.57 4.82
C TRP A 334 -10.93 14.15 3.75
N TYR A 335 -9.83 14.83 4.12
CA TYR A 335 -8.79 15.16 3.15
C TYR A 335 -8.23 13.89 2.50
N ALA A 336 -8.05 12.78 3.24
CA ALA A 336 -7.61 11.52 2.64
C ALA A 336 -8.63 10.95 1.64
N SER A 337 -9.94 11.18 1.87
CA SER A 337 -10.96 10.84 0.88
C SER A 337 -10.84 11.68 -0.39
N ALA A 338 -10.41 12.94 -0.30
CA ALA A 338 -10.16 13.77 -1.48
C ALA A 338 -9.04 13.17 -2.36
N LEU A 339 -7.97 12.64 -1.76
CA LEU A 339 -6.91 11.93 -2.49
C LEU A 339 -7.48 10.72 -3.25
N GLY A 340 -8.21 9.83 -2.56
CA GLY A 340 -8.85 8.67 -3.19
C GLY A 340 -9.84 9.06 -4.29
N ALA A 341 -10.61 10.15 -4.11
CA ALA A 341 -11.52 10.66 -5.13
C ALA A 341 -10.77 11.14 -6.39
N PHE A 342 -9.62 11.81 -6.23
CA PHE A 342 -8.78 12.22 -7.35
C PHE A 342 -8.21 11.01 -8.09
N GLU A 343 -7.76 9.97 -7.39
CA GLU A 343 -7.28 8.74 -8.01
C GLU A 343 -8.39 8.03 -8.81
N VAL A 344 -9.62 7.93 -8.27
CA VAL A 344 -10.79 7.41 -9.01
C VAL A 344 -11.05 8.23 -10.28
N ALA A 345 -11.09 9.56 -10.14
CA ALA A 345 -11.49 10.44 -11.24
C ALA A 345 -10.43 10.57 -12.34
N LEU A 346 -9.15 10.58 -11.96
CA LEU A 346 -8.03 10.82 -12.88
C LEU A 346 -7.58 9.55 -13.60
N ALA A 347 -7.72 8.36 -12.99
CA ALA A 347 -7.35 7.09 -13.63
C ALA A 347 -7.93 6.90 -15.05
N PRO A 348 -9.26 7.02 -15.28
CA PRO A 348 -9.82 6.88 -16.63
C PRO A 348 -9.39 8.00 -17.57
N VAL A 349 -9.17 9.22 -17.06
CA VAL A 349 -8.70 10.35 -17.86
C VAL A 349 -7.29 10.10 -18.37
N VAL A 350 -6.38 9.67 -17.50
CA VAL A 350 -5.00 9.33 -17.84
C VAL A 350 -4.96 8.18 -18.85
N ALA A 351 -5.77 7.13 -18.64
CA ALA A 351 -5.90 6.02 -19.58
C ALA A 351 -6.38 6.49 -20.97
N ALA A 352 -7.39 7.35 -21.03
CA ALA A 352 -7.91 7.91 -22.28
C ALA A 352 -6.87 8.78 -23.01
N VAL A 353 -6.09 9.58 -22.28
CA VAL A 353 -4.98 10.37 -22.84
C VAL A 353 -3.95 9.45 -23.47
N TRP A 354 -3.54 8.38 -22.78
CA TRP A 354 -2.60 7.41 -23.33
C TRP A 354 -3.12 6.69 -24.56
N SER A 355 -4.37 6.23 -24.52
CA SER A 355 -5.02 5.59 -25.66
C SER A 355 -5.02 6.50 -26.89
N ARG A 356 -5.41 7.78 -26.74
CA ARG A 356 -5.38 8.77 -27.84
C ARG A 356 -3.99 9.08 -28.37
N MET A 357 -2.96 9.02 -27.52
CA MET A 357 -1.58 9.25 -27.95
C MET A 357 -0.99 8.07 -28.75
N GLY A 358 -1.47 6.84 -28.53
CA GLY A 358 -1.02 5.64 -29.22
C GLY A 358 0.52 5.48 -29.19
N PRO A 359 1.22 5.35 -30.34
CA PRO A 359 2.67 5.26 -30.40
C PRO A 359 3.44 6.48 -29.86
N ARG A 360 2.79 7.63 -29.70
CA ARG A 360 3.41 8.88 -29.22
C ARG A 360 3.47 8.97 -27.70
N GLN A 361 2.98 7.96 -26.98
CA GLN A 361 3.01 7.93 -25.53
C GLN A 361 4.45 8.11 -25.00
N PRO A 362 4.63 8.82 -23.85
CA PRO A 362 5.90 8.84 -23.18
C PRO A 362 6.34 7.44 -22.78
N HIS A 363 7.64 7.17 -22.86
CA HIS A 363 8.21 5.93 -22.35
C HIS A 363 7.88 5.74 -20.86
N ALA A 364 7.78 4.48 -20.40
CA ALA A 364 7.38 4.16 -19.02
C ALA A 364 8.22 4.90 -17.97
N SER A 365 9.54 5.03 -18.18
CA SER A 365 10.43 5.81 -17.31
C SER A 365 10.01 7.27 -17.17
N ASN A 366 9.51 7.90 -18.23
CA ASN A 366 9.09 9.30 -18.21
C ASN A 366 7.74 9.43 -17.49
N LYS A 367 6.81 8.47 -17.69
CA LYS A 367 5.54 8.46 -16.95
C LYS A 367 5.78 8.35 -15.45
N ILE A 368 6.67 7.44 -15.03
CA ILE A 368 7.11 7.31 -13.63
C ILE A 368 7.73 8.61 -13.14
N ALA A 369 8.67 9.19 -13.91
CA ALA A 369 9.34 10.41 -13.51
C ALA A 369 8.40 11.62 -13.37
N PHE A 370 7.40 11.75 -14.26
CA PHE A 370 6.34 12.75 -14.12
C PHE A 370 5.57 12.55 -12.83
N GLY A 371 5.27 11.30 -12.45
CA GLY A 371 4.68 10.98 -11.15
C GLY A 371 5.53 11.45 -9.98
N VAL A 372 6.84 11.15 -9.99
CA VAL A 372 7.76 11.62 -8.93
C VAL A 372 7.84 13.14 -8.84
N VAL A 373 7.92 13.84 -9.99
CA VAL A 373 7.93 15.31 -10.03
C VAL A 373 6.63 15.87 -9.47
N LEU A 374 5.47 15.33 -9.85
CA LEU A 374 4.17 15.76 -9.33
C LEU A 374 4.05 15.53 -7.82
N GLY A 375 4.56 14.40 -7.32
CA GLY A 375 4.68 14.16 -5.88
C GLY A 375 5.55 15.21 -5.19
N GLY A 376 6.73 15.55 -5.74
CA GLY A 376 7.55 16.62 -5.17
C GLY A 376 6.87 17.99 -5.20
N LEU A 377 6.19 18.32 -6.31
CA LEU A 377 5.42 19.56 -6.47
C LEU A 377 4.24 19.64 -5.48
N SER A 378 3.62 18.51 -5.11
CA SER A 378 2.54 18.51 -4.11
C SER A 378 3.03 19.00 -2.74
N PHE A 379 4.26 18.66 -2.36
CA PHE A 379 4.89 19.12 -1.13
C PHE A 379 5.40 20.56 -1.26
N LEU A 380 5.99 20.94 -2.39
CA LEU A 380 6.40 22.32 -2.64
C LEU A 380 5.21 23.29 -2.61
N LEU A 381 4.03 22.86 -3.05
CA LEU A 381 2.80 23.66 -2.94
C LEU A 381 2.49 24.00 -1.47
N MET A 382 2.76 23.08 -0.53
CA MET A 382 2.53 23.29 0.90
C MET A 382 3.49 24.28 1.55
N VAL A 383 4.58 24.67 0.88
CA VAL A 383 5.47 25.73 1.35
C VAL A 383 4.74 27.07 1.37
N VAL A 384 3.89 27.35 0.38
CA VAL A 384 3.19 28.63 0.25
C VAL A 384 2.32 28.97 1.48
N PRO A 385 1.39 28.09 1.93
CA PRO A 385 0.57 28.37 3.10
C PRO A 385 1.31 28.24 4.44
N THR A 386 2.50 27.61 4.46
CA THR A 386 3.26 27.36 5.70
C THR A 386 4.45 28.31 5.89
N ALA A 387 4.84 29.07 4.87
CA ALA A 387 5.96 30.01 4.92
C ALA A 387 5.67 31.20 5.84
N GLY A 388 6.66 31.57 6.65
CA GLY A 388 6.54 32.68 7.60
C GLY A 388 5.57 32.43 8.76
N GLN A 389 5.01 31.22 8.88
CA GLN A 389 4.11 30.84 9.96
C GLN A 389 4.91 30.15 11.07
N GLY A 390 5.00 30.78 12.24
CA GLY A 390 5.78 30.29 13.38
C GLY A 390 4.94 29.80 14.57
N SER A 391 3.61 29.92 14.51
CA SER A 391 2.69 29.55 15.60
C SER A 391 1.58 28.61 15.14
N ASP A 392 0.99 27.86 16.07
CA ASP A 392 -0.18 27.00 15.84
C ASP A 392 -1.48 27.78 15.51
N SER A 393 -1.42 29.11 15.50
CA SER A 393 -2.60 29.98 15.38
C SER A 393 -3.06 30.24 13.94
N TYR A 394 -2.26 29.87 12.92
CA TYR A 394 -2.69 30.03 11.53
C TYR A 394 -3.54 28.86 11.08
N ARG A 395 -4.57 29.17 10.28
CA ARG A 395 -5.37 28.18 9.55
C ARG A 395 -5.29 28.46 8.06
N MET A 396 -4.57 27.61 7.33
CA MET A 396 -4.60 27.59 5.88
C MET A 396 -5.96 27.12 5.39
N ALA A 397 -6.34 27.58 4.22
CA ALA A 397 -7.59 27.15 3.66
C ALA A 397 -7.49 25.77 2.99
N ALA A 398 -8.64 25.10 2.89
CA ALA A 398 -8.74 23.72 2.44
C ALA A 398 -8.12 23.45 1.06
N TRP A 399 -8.21 24.41 0.14
CA TRP A 399 -7.74 24.25 -1.24
C TRP A 399 -6.23 23.97 -1.35
N TRP A 400 -5.42 24.34 -0.36
CA TRP A 400 -3.99 24.03 -0.36
C TRP A 400 -3.74 22.52 -0.23
N ILE A 401 -4.38 21.88 0.75
CA ILE A 401 -4.28 20.42 0.93
C ILE A 401 -4.96 19.70 -0.22
N VAL A 402 -6.15 20.16 -0.65
CA VAL A 402 -6.86 19.57 -1.78
C VAL A 402 -6.03 19.67 -3.07
N GLY A 403 -5.39 20.80 -3.34
CA GLY A 403 -4.50 20.98 -4.49
C GLY A 403 -3.25 20.11 -4.40
N SER A 404 -2.67 19.96 -3.20
CA SER A 404 -1.54 19.05 -2.97
C SER A 404 -1.96 17.60 -3.28
N TYR A 405 -3.11 17.16 -2.76
CA TYR A 405 -3.60 15.81 -2.97
C TYR A 405 -4.05 15.56 -4.42
N LEU A 406 -4.49 16.58 -5.15
CA LEU A 406 -4.75 16.47 -6.59
C LEU A 406 -3.46 16.16 -7.37
N LEU A 407 -2.38 16.91 -7.10
CA LEU A 407 -1.07 16.66 -7.73
C LEU A 407 -0.54 15.28 -7.35
N LEU A 408 -0.71 14.89 -6.08
CA LEU A 408 -0.27 13.62 -5.55
C LEU A 408 -1.03 12.44 -6.18
N GLY A 409 -2.36 12.52 -6.26
CA GLY A 409 -3.20 11.49 -6.89
C GLY A 409 -2.96 11.36 -8.39
N LEU A 410 -2.73 12.47 -9.10
CA LEU A 410 -2.29 12.40 -10.50
C LEU A 410 -0.93 11.70 -10.62
N GLY A 411 0.00 12.03 -9.73
CA GLY A 411 1.32 11.41 -9.70
C GLY A 411 1.25 9.90 -9.42
N ASP A 412 0.36 9.49 -8.52
CA ASP A 412 0.14 8.09 -8.13
C ASP A 412 -0.34 7.26 -9.31
N VAL A 413 -1.41 7.72 -9.96
CA VAL A 413 -1.97 7.08 -11.15
C VAL A 413 -0.90 6.91 -12.25
N LEU A 414 -0.04 7.90 -12.44
CA LEU A 414 1.04 7.83 -13.45
C LEU A 414 2.12 6.82 -13.08
N LEU A 415 2.54 6.80 -11.81
CA LEU A 415 3.63 5.97 -11.33
C LEU A 415 3.20 4.51 -11.16
N GLU A 416 2.08 4.24 -10.51
CA GLU A 416 1.63 2.87 -10.19
C GLU A 416 1.30 2.08 -11.46
N THR A 417 0.56 2.68 -12.40
CA THR A 417 0.19 2.01 -13.66
C THR A 417 1.41 1.67 -14.52
N SER A 418 2.39 2.57 -14.57
CA SER A 418 3.61 2.39 -15.36
C SER A 418 4.65 1.51 -14.64
N GLY A 419 4.72 1.60 -13.32
CA GLY A 419 5.69 0.94 -12.46
C GLY A 419 5.47 -0.55 -12.35
N MET A 420 4.23 -1.00 -12.13
CA MET A 420 3.90 -2.43 -12.14
C MET A 420 4.16 -3.07 -13.51
N SER A 421 3.82 -2.37 -14.60
CA SER A 421 4.11 -2.85 -15.96
C SER A 421 5.62 -2.94 -16.22
N ALA A 422 6.40 -1.93 -15.80
CA ALA A 422 7.86 -1.96 -15.96
C ALA A 422 8.52 -3.07 -15.12
N THR A 423 8.04 -3.28 -13.89
CA THR A 423 8.52 -4.33 -12.98
C THR A 423 8.43 -5.70 -13.64
N THR A 424 7.27 -6.04 -14.19
CA THR A 424 7.04 -7.35 -14.83
C THR A 424 7.85 -7.53 -16.11
N LYS A 425 8.02 -6.48 -16.92
CA LYS A 425 8.80 -6.52 -18.18
C LYS A 425 10.31 -6.61 -17.95
N LEU A 426 10.82 -6.01 -16.88
CA LEU A 426 12.25 -6.02 -16.54
C LEU A 426 12.65 -7.20 -15.64
N ALA A 427 11.68 -8.00 -15.20
CA ALA A 427 11.91 -9.15 -14.34
C ALA A 427 12.68 -10.26 -15.06
N PRO A 428 13.77 -10.79 -14.46
CA PRO A 428 14.38 -12.03 -14.94
C PRO A 428 13.39 -13.19 -14.83
N LYS A 429 13.41 -14.13 -15.78
CA LYS A 429 12.50 -15.28 -15.81
C LYS A 429 12.55 -16.09 -14.50
N ALA A 430 13.76 -16.30 -13.97
CA ALA A 430 13.97 -17.03 -12.72
C ALA A 430 13.47 -16.31 -11.45
N PHE A 431 13.15 -15.01 -11.55
CA PHE A 431 12.75 -14.16 -10.43
C PHE A 431 11.40 -13.45 -10.67
N ALA A 432 10.60 -13.92 -11.65
CA ALA A 432 9.39 -13.23 -12.08
C ALA A 432 8.41 -12.95 -10.93
N SER A 433 8.12 -13.93 -10.06
CA SER A 433 7.23 -13.72 -8.91
C SER A 433 7.87 -12.85 -7.82
N GLN A 434 9.19 -12.95 -7.63
CA GLN A 434 9.94 -12.18 -6.64
C GLN A 434 10.08 -10.69 -7.00
N THR A 435 10.01 -10.34 -8.29
CA THR A 435 10.07 -8.93 -8.69
C THR A 435 8.84 -8.12 -8.27
N MET A 436 7.66 -8.74 -8.18
CA MET A 436 6.48 -8.10 -7.56
C MET A 436 6.66 -7.92 -6.05
N SER A 437 7.30 -8.88 -5.37
CA SER A 437 7.70 -8.68 -3.98
C SER A 437 8.69 -7.52 -3.84
N LEU A 438 9.59 -7.35 -4.81
CA LEU A 438 10.51 -6.23 -4.85
C LEU A 438 9.79 -4.88 -5.08
N TRP A 439 8.69 -4.86 -5.84
CA TRP A 439 7.82 -3.68 -5.91
C TRP A 439 7.30 -3.29 -4.52
N PHE A 440 6.73 -4.24 -3.77
CA PHE A 440 6.27 -3.96 -2.40
C PHE A 440 7.40 -3.60 -1.42
N LEU A 441 8.61 -4.13 -1.63
CA LEU A 441 9.78 -3.71 -0.87
C LEU A 441 10.15 -2.24 -1.10
N SER A 442 9.80 -1.64 -2.25
CA SER A 442 9.95 -0.18 -2.45
C SER A 442 9.03 0.61 -1.50
N LEU A 443 7.80 0.12 -1.30
CA LEU A 443 6.83 0.72 -0.38
C LEU A 443 7.24 0.55 1.08
N ALA A 444 7.81 -0.61 1.43
CA ALA A 444 8.39 -0.85 2.74
C ALA A 444 9.54 0.12 3.02
N LEU A 445 10.48 0.27 2.08
CA LEU A 445 11.60 1.19 2.20
C LEU A 445 11.15 2.65 2.29
N ALA A 446 10.17 3.06 1.49
CA ALA A 446 9.59 4.39 1.54
C ALA A 446 9.03 4.72 2.95
N ASN A 447 8.24 3.82 3.52
CA ASN A 447 7.73 3.95 4.89
C ASN A 447 8.86 3.91 5.94
N GLY A 448 9.91 3.10 5.74
CA GLY A 448 11.04 3.02 6.65
C GLY A 448 11.82 4.34 6.70
N ILE A 449 12.11 4.92 5.55
CA ILE A 449 12.75 6.25 5.43
C ILE A 449 11.84 7.33 6.04
N GLN A 450 10.53 7.26 5.76
CA GLN A 450 9.53 8.16 6.34
C GLN A 450 9.55 8.09 7.87
N ALA A 451 9.58 6.89 8.47
CA ALA A 451 9.57 6.71 9.92
C ALA A 451 10.75 7.37 10.64
N GLN A 452 11.87 7.57 9.94
CA GLN A 452 13.00 8.35 10.44
C GLN A 452 12.87 9.84 10.14
N THR A 453 12.40 10.19 8.94
CA THR A 453 12.31 11.59 8.50
C THR A 453 11.26 12.37 9.29
N VAL A 454 10.13 11.78 9.63
CA VAL A 454 9.07 12.45 10.42
C VAL A 454 9.52 12.77 11.85
N LYS A 455 10.63 12.21 12.35
CA LYS A 455 11.19 12.56 13.67
C LYS A 455 11.72 14.01 13.74
N VAL A 456 11.91 14.67 12.59
CA VAL A 456 12.25 16.10 12.52
C VAL A 456 11.01 17.00 12.31
N TYR A 457 9.84 16.42 12.08
CA TYR A 457 8.58 17.16 12.01
C TYR A 457 8.30 17.85 13.35
N GLY A 458 7.91 19.13 13.32
CA GLY A 458 7.75 19.97 14.53
C GLY A 458 9.06 20.47 15.15
N LYS A 459 10.24 19.98 14.72
CA LYS A 459 11.56 20.51 15.13
C LYS A 459 12.13 21.53 14.14
N VAL A 460 11.65 21.50 12.90
CA VAL A 460 11.93 22.48 11.85
C VAL A 460 10.62 23.13 11.42
N SER A 461 10.68 24.29 10.75
CA SER A 461 9.48 24.91 10.21
C SER A 461 8.80 24.00 9.18
N ASN A 462 7.47 24.05 9.13
CA ASN A 462 6.69 23.29 8.15
C ASN A 462 7.12 23.61 6.72
N ALA A 463 7.40 24.89 6.41
CA ALA A 463 7.92 25.32 5.12
C ALA A 463 9.25 24.65 4.77
N ALA A 464 10.18 24.54 5.72
CA ALA A 464 11.44 23.82 5.49
C ALA A 464 11.22 22.32 5.33
N TYR A 465 10.36 21.72 6.15
CA TYR A 465 10.06 20.29 6.09
C TYR A 465 9.47 19.88 4.72
N PHE A 466 8.39 20.53 4.30
CA PHE A 466 7.75 20.26 3.00
C PHE A 466 8.63 20.72 1.84
N GLY A 467 9.34 21.84 1.98
CA GLY A 467 10.23 22.38 0.97
C GLY A 467 11.39 21.44 0.62
N VAL A 468 12.11 20.94 1.63
CA VAL A 468 13.26 20.04 1.41
C VAL A 468 12.79 18.70 0.85
N ASN A 469 11.77 18.09 1.44
CA ASN A 469 11.23 16.81 0.97
C ASN A 469 10.69 16.92 -0.47
N GLY A 470 9.95 17.98 -0.77
CA GLY A 470 9.42 18.26 -2.10
C GLY A 470 10.54 18.51 -3.14
N ALA A 471 11.55 19.31 -2.78
CA ALA A 471 12.69 19.59 -3.66
C ALA A 471 13.51 18.34 -3.99
N ILE A 472 13.76 17.47 -3.00
CA ILE A 472 14.45 16.18 -3.22
C ILE A 472 13.64 15.30 -4.19
N ALA A 473 12.32 15.22 -4.01
CA ALA A 473 11.47 14.44 -4.91
C ALA A 473 11.45 15.00 -6.34
N VAL A 474 11.33 16.33 -6.52
CA VAL A 474 11.43 16.96 -7.85
C VAL A 474 12.80 16.67 -8.47
N ALA A 475 13.90 16.83 -7.73
CA ALA A 475 15.25 16.57 -8.21
C ALA A 475 15.42 15.10 -8.64
N ALA A 476 14.89 14.14 -7.87
CA ALA A 476 14.91 12.73 -8.22
C ALA A 476 14.12 12.45 -9.52
N GLY A 477 12.93 13.02 -9.67
CA GLY A 477 12.14 12.90 -10.89
C GLY A 477 12.84 13.49 -12.12
N LEU A 478 13.46 14.67 -11.98
CA LEU A 478 14.27 15.29 -13.03
C LEU A 478 15.51 14.45 -13.37
N ALA A 479 16.16 13.83 -12.39
CA ALA A 479 17.28 12.92 -12.62
C ALA A 479 16.85 11.68 -13.43
N VAL A 480 15.66 11.12 -13.18
CA VAL A 480 15.11 10.02 -13.99
C VAL A 480 14.82 10.47 -15.42
N ILE A 481 14.29 11.69 -15.62
CA ILE A 481 14.09 12.29 -16.95
C ILE A 481 15.44 12.46 -17.67
N ALA A 482 16.47 12.95 -16.98
CA ALA A 482 17.82 13.09 -17.54
C ALA A 482 18.43 11.73 -17.92
N ALA A 483 18.15 10.68 -17.13
CA ALA A 483 18.56 9.30 -17.42
C ALA A 483 17.73 8.63 -18.52
N ALA A 484 16.65 9.25 -19.02
CA ALA A 484 15.72 8.64 -19.97
C ALA A 484 16.37 8.10 -21.26
N PRO A 485 17.37 8.76 -21.89
CA PRO A 485 18.03 8.20 -23.08
C PRO A 485 18.72 6.87 -22.78
N TRP A 486 19.35 6.73 -21.62
CA TRP A 486 19.98 5.49 -21.17
C TRP A 486 18.94 4.43 -20.79
N LEU A 487 17.87 4.81 -20.08
CA LEU A 487 16.76 3.91 -19.72
C LEU A 487 16.09 3.34 -20.97
N LYS A 488 15.80 4.18 -21.98
CA LYS A 488 15.19 3.75 -23.25
C LYS A 488 16.07 2.77 -24.01
N ARG A 489 17.40 2.97 -24.01
CA ARG A 489 18.34 2.06 -24.67
C ARG A 489 18.45 0.72 -23.95
N THR A 490 18.41 0.72 -22.62
CA THR A 490 18.64 -0.49 -21.81
C THR A 490 17.38 -1.31 -21.53
N MET A 491 16.19 -0.70 -21.62
CA MET A 491 14.89 -1.35 -21.43
C MET A 491 14.32 -1.98 -22.72
N HIS A 492 15.17 -2.60 -23.56
CA HIS A 492 14.77 -3.20 -24.84
C HIS A 492 13.46 -4.00 -24.76
N PRO A 493 12.61 -3.99 -25.82
CA PRO A 493 11.35 -4.71 -25.80
C PRO A 493 11.60 -6.19 -25.60
N VAL A 494 10.93 -6.79 -24.62
CA VAL A 494 10.72 -8.23 -24.59
C VAL A 494 9.66 -8.50 -25.65
N HIS A 495 10.04 -9.19 -26.73
CA HIS A 495 9.07 -9.78 -27.65
C HIS A 495 8.20 -10.80 -26.93
#